data_AF-A0A1H0TXP5-F1
#
_entry.id   AF-A0A1H0TXP5-F1
#
_cell.length_a   1.000
_cell.length_b   1.000
_cell.length_c   1.000
_cell.angle_alpha   90.00
_cell.angle_beta   90.00
_cell.angle_gamma   90.00
#
_symmetry.space_group_name_H-M   'P 1'
#
loop_
_entity.id
_entity.type
_entity.pdbx_description
1 polymer ?
#
loop_
_entity_poly.entity_id
_entity_poly.type
_entity_poly.pdbx_seq_one_letter_code
_entity_poly.pdbx_strand_id
1 'polypeptide(L)'
;MKTLKFLKFPLILSLFFVLISAKAGDKETERVHNAANVLKEFGKMKETIPHQLMEQSEGIVIIPKMINAGFGIGGKRGRGVALVKLANGKWSDPVFVTLTGGSFGLQIGVQSVDLILVFHHKGVLTKVENGDFTIGGDISAAAGPVGRSSSASTDYKLEAEVYSYSRSRGLFAGITINGSNLAIDKSAIANFYGDKSTSQEIFASSKSDKEGITVLKEALGAF
;
A
#
# COMPACT_ATOMS: atom_id res chain seq x y z
N MET A 1 43.21 12.27 -63.44
CA MET A 1 43.31 10.86 -63.01
C MET A 1 43.51 10.89 -61.49
N LYS A 2 42.65 10.40 -60.59
CA LYS A 2 41.63 9.35 -60.61
C LYS A 2 40.42 9.80 -59.79
N THR A 3 39.23 9.40 -60.22
CA THR A 3 37.93 9.64 -59.59
C THR A 3 37.69 8.64 -58.46
N LEU A 4 37.35 9.11 -57.25
CA LEU A 4 36.82 8.25 -56.17
C LEU A 4 35.30 8.16 -56.30
N LYS A 5 34.83 6.95 -56.58
CA LYS A 5 33.42 6.58 -56.72
C LYS A 5 32.76 6.34 -55.36
N PHE A 6 31.48 6.69 -55.33
CA PHE A 6 30.42 6.40 -54.37
C PHE A 6 30.48 5.00 -53.69
N LEU A 7 30.68 5.02 -52.38
CA LEU A 7 30.37 4.01 -51.34
C LEU A 7 29.00 4.15 -50.64
N LYS A 8 27.85 3.95 -51.28
CA LYS A 8 26.54 3.95 -50.56
C LYS A 8 26.51 2.80 -49.54
N PHE A 9 26.39 3.09 -48.25
CA PHE A 9 26.07 2.07 -47.24
C PHE A 9 24.71 2.40 -46.62
N PRO A 10 23.61 1.73 -47.03
CA PRO A 10 22.31 1.89 -46.42
C PRO A 10 22.16 0.96 -45.22
N LEU A 11 21.57 1.50 -44.14
CA LEU A 11 20.43 0.91 -43.44
C LEU A 11 20.47 -0.59 -43.12
N ILE A 12 21.11 -1.01 -42.01
CA ILE A 12 20.65 -2.15 -41.20
C ILE A 12 20.96 -1.84 -39.72
N LEU A 13 20.11 -1.03 -39.09
CA LEU A 13 19.95 -1.04 -37.63
C LEU A 13 18.57 -1.63 -37.35
N SER A 14 18.45 -2.94 -37.56
CA SER A 14 17.25 -3.71 -37.26
C SER A 14 17.08 -3.80 -35.74
N LEU A 15 16.37 -2.80 -35.22
CA LEU A 15 15.37 -2.86 -34.15
C LEU A 15 15.12 -4.29 -33.60
N PHE A 16 15.86 -4.69 -32.56
CA PHE A 16 15.42 -5.74 -31.65
C PHE A 16 14.63 -5.09 -30.52
N PHE A 17 13.44 -4.57 -30.84
CA PHE A 17 12.47 -4.20 -29.82
C PHE A 17 11.80 -5.50 -29.36
N VAL A 18 12.39 -6.16 -28.36
CA VAL A 18 11.69 -7.23 -27.65
C VAL A 18 10.54 -6.56 -26.90
N LEU A 19 9.34 -6.63 -27.48
CA LEU A 19 8.10 -6.26 -26.81
C LEU A 19 7.85 -7.29 -25.71
N ILE A 20 8.45 -7.07 -24.54
CA ILE A 20 8.02 -7.73 -23.31
C ILE A 20 6.61 -7.20 -23.03
N SER A 21 5.60 -7.96 -23.45
CA SER A 21 4.24 -7.73 -23.01
C SER A 21 4.18 -8.04 -21.52
N ALA A 22 4.32 -6.99 -20.69
CA ALA A 22 4.07 -7.11 -19.27
C ALA A 22 2.62 -7.56 -19.08
N LYS A 23 2.42 -8.73 -18.46
CA LYS A 23 1.09 -9.29 -18.27
C LYS A 23 0.34 -8.37 -17.31
N ALA A 24 -0.93 -8.08 -17.59
CA ALA A 24 -1.73 -7.13 -16.79
C ALA A 24 -1.88 -7.51 -15.31
N GLY A 25 -1.47 -8.72 -14.88
CA GLY A 25 -1.43 -9.14 -13.47
C GLY A 25 -0.06 -9.04 -12.80
N ASP A 26 1.02 -8.74 -13.54
CA ASP A 26 2.38 -8.72 -12.99
C ASP A 26 2.57 -7.55 -12.01
N LYS A 27 2.02 -6.38 -12.34
CA LYS A 27 2.10 -5.17 -11.49
C LYS A 27 1.33 -5.34 -10.18
N GLU A 28 0.14 -5.92 -10.24
CA GLU A 28 -0.70 -6.18 -9.07
C GLU A 28 -0.08 -7.27 -8.19
N THR A 29 0.49 -8.30 -8.79
CA THR A 29 1.27 -9.32 -8.07
C THR A 29 2.48 -8.70 -7.37
N GLU A 30 3.23 -7.84 -8.06
CA GLU A 30 4.35 -7.10 -7.45
C GLU A 30 3.88 -6.18 -6.31
N ARG A 31 2.71 -5.55 -6.46
CA ARG A 31 2.13 -4.68 -5.42
C ARG A 31 1.82 -5.47 -4.14
N VAL A 32 1.26 -6.68 -4.26
CA VAL A 32 1.00 -7.57 -3.13
C VAL A 32 2.31 -8.01 -2.47
N HIS A 33 3.33 -8.37 -3.25
CA HIS A 33 4.66 -8.72 -2.73
C HIS A 33 5.34 -7.54 -2.01
N ASN A 34 5.28 -6.34 -2.61
CA ASN A 34 5.82 -5.13 -2.00
C ASN A 34 5.11 -4.82 -0.68
N ALA A 35 3.79 -5.01 -0.59
CA ALA A 35 3.06 -4.87 0.67
C ALA A 35 3.52 -5.88 1.73
N ALA A 36 3.75 -7.14 1.36
CA ALA A 36 4.30 -8.14 2.26
C ALA A 36 5.71 -7.77 2.75
N ASN A 37 6.54 -7.21 1.87
CA ASN A 37 7.88 -6.74 2.23
C ASN A 37 7.82 -5.57 3.22
N VAL A 38 6.90 -4.62 3.02
CA VAL A 38 6.68 -3.52 3.98
C VAL A 38 6.39 -4.09 5.37
N LEU A 39 5.44 -5.01 5.49
CA LEU A 39 5.12 -5.68 6.76
C LEU A 39 6.34 -6.38 7.38
N LYS A 40 7.08 -7.18 6.60
CA LYS A 40 8.30 -7.87 7.07
C LYS A 40 9.34 -6.89 7.57
N GLU A 41 9.54 -5.77 6.88
CA GLU A 41 10.51 -4.77 7.28
C GLU A 41 10.04 -3.99 8.52
N PHE A 42 8.73 -3.74 8.68
CA PHE A 42 8.17 -3.18 9.91
C PHE A 42 8.36 -4.11 11.11
N GLY A 43 8.05 -5.41 10.98
CA GLY A 43 8.22 -6.39 12.06
C GLY A 43 9.68 -6.53 12.56
N LYS A 44 10.66 -6.28 11.69
CA LYS A 44 12.09 -6.29 12.06
C LYS A 44 12.52 -5.08 12.89
N MET A 45 11.76 -3.98 12.89
CA MET A 45 12.12 -2.76 13.61
C MET A 45 12.00 -2.93 15.12
N LYS A 46 12.87 -2.25 15.87
CA LYS A 46 12.82 -2.21 17.34
C LYS A 46 11.53 -1.57 17.83
N GLU A 47 11.22 -0.41 17.25
CA GLU A 47 9.96 0.32 17.44
C GLU A 47 9.02 -0.04 16.28
N THR A 48 8.11 -0.99 16.51
CA THR A 48 7.15 -1.50 15.51
C THR A 48 5.71 -1.33 15.99
N ILE A 49 4.76 -1.71 15.15
CA ILE A 49 3.33 -1.76 15.49
C ILE A 49 3.14 -2.74 16.67
N PRO A 50 2.54 -2.31 17.79
CA PRO A 50 2.34 -3.18 18.94
C PRO A 50 1.45 -4.39 18.61
N HIS A 51 1.82 -5.56 19.11
CA HIS A 51 1.07 -6.82 18.94
C HIS A 51 -0.41 -6.65 19.36
N GLN A 52 -0.65 -6.03 20.52
CA GLN A 52 -2.00 -5.78 21.03
C GLN A 52 -2.86 -4.95 20.05
N LEU A 53 -2.29 -3.94 19.39
CA LEU A 53 -3.01 -3.16 18.38
C LEU A 53 -3.33 -4.03 17.16
N MET A 54 -2.39 -4.87 16.73
CA MET A 54 -2.61 -5.80 15.61
C MET A 54 -3.66 -6.85 15.94
N GLU A 55 -3.71 -7.37 17.16
CA GLU A 55 -4.75 -8.28 17.66
C GLU A 55 -6.14 -7.66 17.67
N GLN A 56 -6.25 -6.42 18.17
CA GLN A 56 -7.52 -5.68 18.28
C GLN A 56 -7.97 -5.01 16.97
N SER A 57 -7.09 -4.91 15.97
CA SER A 57 -7.45 -4.36 14.66
C SER A 57 -8.36 -5.29 13.87
N GLU A 58 -9.29 -4.73 13.12
CA GLU A 58 -10.14 -5.48 12.19
C GLU A 58 -9.81 -5.20 10.73
N GLY A 59 -9.02 -4.16 10.44
CA GLY A 59 -8.63 -3.79 9.09
C GLY A 59 -7.20 -3.28 9.02
N ILE A 60 -6.55 -3.48 7.88
CA ILE A 60 -5.23 -2.94 7.62
C ILE A 60 -5.11 -2.52 6.16
N VAL A 61 -4.44 -1.40 5.92
CA VAL A 61 -4.07 -0.92 4.58
C VAL A 61 -2.56 -0.78 4.53
N ILE A 62 -1.93 -1.37 3.52
CA ILE A 62 -0.48 -1.29 3.30
C ILE A 62 -0.23 -0.64 1.94
N ILE A 63 0.47 0.49 1.95
CA ILE A 63 0.81 1.28 0.76
C ILE A 63 2.34 1.33 0.63
N PRO A 64 2.93 0.40 -0.14
CA PRO A 64 4.36 0.42 -0.41
C PRO A 64 4.73 1.61 -1.31
N LYS A 65 5.91 2.20 -1.05
CA LYS A 65 6.55 3.20 -1.92
C LYS A 65 5.62 4.37 -2.31
N MET A 66 4.75 4.82 -1.41
CA MET A 66 3.94 6.02 -1.62
C MET A 66 4.84 7.21 -1.95
N ILE A 67 4.52 7.92 -3.02
CA ILE A 67 5.25 9.11 -3.43
C ILE A 67 4.65 10.31 -2.75
N ASN A 68 5.49 11.13 -2.12
CA ASN A 68 5.16 12.44 -1.59
C ASN A 68 6.11 13.45 -2.26
N ALA A 69 5.57 14.48 -2.90
CA ALA A 69 6.35 15.46 -3.63
C ALA A 69 5.80 16.87 -3.45
N GLY A 70 6.67 17.85 -3.20
CA GLY A 70 6.26 19.23 -3.03
C GLY A 70 7.41 20.21 -2.78
N PHE A 71 7.06 21.50 -2.73
CA PHE A 71 7.89 22.60 -2.26
C PHE A 71 7.01 23.51 -1.40
N GLY A 72 6.94 23.23 -0.08
CA GLY A 72 5.99 23.85 0.84
C GLY A 72 4.59 23.26 0.74
N ILE A 73 4.00 23.28 -0.46
CA ILE A 73 2.72 22.62 -0.80
C ILE A 73 3.01 21.51 -1.80
N GLY A 74 2.40 20.35 -1.60
CA GLY A 74 2.64 19.17 -2.41
C GLY A 74 1.45 18.22 -2.50
N GLY A 75 1.71 17.10 -3.16
CA GLY A 75 0.77 15.99 -3.27
C GLY A 75 1.43 14.69 -2.87
N LYS A 76 0.61 13.75 -2.39
CA LYS A 76 1.00 12.37 -2.19
C LYS A 76 0.10 11.43 -2.96
N ARG A 77 0.67 10.37 -3.51
CA ARG A 77 -0.04 9.30 -4.19
C ARG A 77 0.64 7.96 -3.96
N GLY A 78 -0.13 6.96 -3.57
CA GLY A 78 0.36 5.60 -3.38
C GLY A 78 -0.70 4.58 -3.77
N ARG A 79 -0.24 3.39 -4.16
CA ARG A 79 -1.10 2.25 -4.45
C ARG A 79 -0.75 1.12 -3.50
N GLY A 80 -1.76 0.44 -2.99
CA GLY A 80 -1.59 -0.55 -1.96
C GLY A 80 -2.67 -1.61 -1.98
N VAL A 81 -2.78 -2.29 -0.84
CA VAL A 81 -3.78 -3.32 -0.57
C VAL A 81 -4.43 -3.10 0.79
N ALA A 82 -5.70 -3.45 0.89
CA ALA A 82 -6.50 -3.46 2.11
C ALA A 82 -6.92 -4.89 2.44
N LEU A 83 -6.89 -5.25 3.72
CA LEU A 83 -7.35 -6.54 4.23
C LEU A 83 -8.22 -6.32 5.46
N VAL A 84 -9.19 -7.20 5.68
CA VAL A 84 -10.05 -7.19 6.87
C VAL A 84 -10.03 -8.53 7.58
N LYS A 85 -10.24 -8.56 8.89
CA LYS A 85 -10.45 -9.79 9.63
C LYS A 85 -11.86 -10.34 9.40
N LEU A 86 -11.91 -11.60 9.02
CA LEU A 86 -13.13 -12.39 8.94
C LEU A 86 -13.57 -12.86 10.33
N ALA A 87 -14.82 -13.31 10.45
CA ALA A 87 -15.36 -13.81 11.71
C ALA A 87 -14.58 -15.00 12.30
N ASN A 88 -13.83 -15.73 11.48
CA ASN A 88 -12.96 -16.83 11.89
C ASN A 88 -11.54 -16.39 12.30
N GLY A 89 -11.28 -15.08 12.42
CA GLY A 89 -9.99 -14.51 12.78
C GLY A 89 -8.96 -14.46 11.64
N LYS A 90 -9.24 -15.05 10.47
CA LYS A 90 -8.34 -14.99 9.31
C LYS A 90 -8.45 -13.64 8.61
N TRP A 91 -7.34 -13.21 8.00
CA TRP A 91 -7.35 -12.08 7.07
C TRP A 91 -8.00 -12.47 5.74
N SER A 92 -8.77 -11.54 5.18
CA SER A 92 -9.38 -11.66 3.87
C SER A 92 -8.33 -11.75 2.75
N ASP A 93 -8.77 -11.99 1.52
CA ASP A 93 -7.99 -11.71 0.33
C ASP A 93 -7.80 -10.18 0.19
N PRO A 94 -6.66 -9.71 -0.37
CA PRO A 94 -6.37 -8.30 -0.46
C PRO A 94 -7.19 -7.59 -1.53
N VAL A 95 -7.78 -6.46 -1.16
CA VAL A 95 -8.47 -5.53 -2.04
C VAL A 95 -7.51 -4.41 -2.45
N PHE A 96 -7.40 -4.10 -3.73
CA PHE A 96 -6.51 -3.05 -4.20
C PHE A 96 -7.06 -1.66 -3.88
N VAL A 97 -6.18 -0.77 -3.42
CA VAL A 97 -6.53 0.60 -3.05
C VAL A 97 -5.52 1.61 -3.58
N THR A 98 -5.97 2.86 -3.72
CA THR A 98 -5.15 4.04 -4.03
C THR A 98 -5.37 5.10 -2.96
N LEU A 99 -4.29 5.67 -2.43
CA LEU A 99 -4.34 6.83 -1.56
C LEU A 99 -3.83 8.06 -2.31
N THR A 100 -4.59 9.16 -2.27
CA THR A 100 -4.22 10.45 -2.87
C THR A 100 -4.55 11.57 -1.89
N GLY A 101 -3.63 12.51 -1.67
CA GLY A 101 -3.90 13.62 -0.76
C GLY A 101 -2.95 14.79 -0.93
N GLY A 102 -3.30 15.93 -0.35
CA GLY A 102 -2.39 17.06 -0.24
C GLY A 102 -1.31 16.79 0.81
N SER A 103 -0.12 17.34 0.63
CA SER A 103 0.93 17.39 1.65
C SER A 103 1.34 18.83 1.91
N PHE A 104 1.64 19.12 3.17
CA PHE A 104 2.15 20.42 3.61
C PHE A 104 3.38 20.17 4.47
N GLY A 105 4.50 20.83 4.17
CA GLY A 105 5.69 20.72 5.00
C GLY A 105 6.98 21.19 4.35
N LEU A 106 8.04 21.19 5.15
CA LEU A 106 9.42 21.54 4.77
C LEU A 106 10.07 20.56 3.78
N GLN A 107 9.34 19.54 3.33
CA GLN A 107 9.81 18.56 2.35
C GLN A 107 9.89 19.24 0.98
N ILE A 108 11.10 19.73 0.66
CA ILE A 108 11.48 20.07 -0.70
C ILE A 108 11.93 18.79 -1.39
N GLY A 109 11.26 18.42 -2.48
CA GLY A 109 11.64 17.30 -3.33
C GLY A 109 10.67 16.13 -3.31
N VAL A 110 11.16 14.96 -3.73
CA VAL A 110 10.37 13.73 -3.89
C VAL A 110 10.84 12.70 -2.88
N GLN A 111 9.89 12.13 -2.13
CA GLN A 111 10.14 11.09 -1.15
C GLN A 111 9.31 9.85 -1.44
N SER A 112 9.89 8.68 -1.14
CA SER A 112 9.20 7.40 -1.17
C SER A 112 9.03 6.91 0.26
N VAL A 113 7.79 6.65 0.65
CA VAL A 113 7.39 6.32 2.02
C VAL A 113 6.54 5.06 1.99
N ASP A 114 6.86 4.10 2.86
CA ASP A 114 5.98 2.99 3.13
C ASP A 114 4.98 3.40 4.21
N LEU A 115 3.70 3.15 3.99
CA LEU A 115 2.61 3.52 4.90
C LEU A 115 1.78 2.29 5.27
N ILE A 116 1.55 2.09 6.56
CA ILE A 116 0.59 1.15 7.11
C ILE A 116 -0.49 1.96 7.85
N LEU A 117 -1.75 1.65 7.59
CA LEU A 117 -2.90 2.15 8.33
C LEU A 117 -3.58 0.96 9.01
N VAL A 118 -3.76 1.04 10.32
CA VAL A 118 -4.41 0.00 11.12
C VAL A 118 -5.77 0.52 11.57
N PHE A 119 -6.83 -0.19 11.22
CA PHE A 119 -8.22 0.19 11.47
C PHE A 119 -8.77 -0.64 12.62
N HIS A 120 -9.39 0.02 13.59
CA HIS A 120 -10.07 -0.69 14.67
C HIS A 120 -11.30 -1.44 14.17
N HIS A 121 -12.07 -0.84 13.26
CA HIS A 121 -13.29 -1.42 12.70
C HIS A 121 -13.19 -1.67 11.20
N LYS A 122 -13.48 -2.89 10.75
CA LYS A 122 -13.48 -3.21 9.29
C LYS A 122 -14.58 -2.51 8.52
N GLY A 123 -15.65 -2.08 9.20
CA GLY A 123 -16.79 -1.40 8.60
C GLY A 123 -16.38 -0.19 7.75
N VAL A 124 -15.32 0.50 8.17
CA VAL A 124 -14.70 1.61 7.42
C VAL A 124 -14.24 1.18 6.03
N LEU A 125 -13.65 -0.02 5.89
CA LEU A 125 -13.16 -0.53 4.60
C LEU A 125 -14.26 -1.24 3.80
N THR A 126 -15.22 -1.88 4.46
CA THR A 126 -16.21 -2.75 3.78
C THR A 126 -17.50 -2.03 3.38
N LYS A 127 -17.89 -0.94 4.06
CA LYS A 127 -19.17 -0.22 3.83
C LYS A 127 -19.06 0.92 2.81
N VAL A 128 -17.89 1.14 2.23
CA VAL A 128 -17.65 2.18 1.25
C VAL A 128 -18.26 1.74 -0.09
N GLU A 129 -19.56 1.99 -0.25
CA GLU A 129 -20.32 1.62 -1.47
C GLU A 129 -19.82 2.37 -2.71
N ASN A 130 -19.39 3.63 -2.55
CA ASN A 130 -18.95 4.49 -3.66
C ASN A 130 -17.44 4.60 -3.84
N GLY A 131 -16.67 3.85 -3.04
CA GLY A 131 -15.30 3.54 -3.37
C GLY A 131 -14.24 4.47 -2.81
N ASP A 132 -14.55 5.43 -1.93
CA ASP A 132 -13.54 6.21 -1.21
C ASP A 132 -13.98 6.83 0.14
N PHE A 133 -13.00 7.21 0.96
CA PHE A 133 -13.18 8.04 2.16
C PHE A 133 -11.96 8.93 2.41
N THR A 134 -12.15 10.03 3.13
CA THR A 134 -11.10 10.99 3.47
C THR A 134 -10.61 10.79 4.89
N ILE A 135 -9.34 10.43 5.02
CA ILE A 135 -8.66 10.33 6.32
C ILE A 135 -8.49 11.73 6.91
N GLY A 136 -8.87 11.92 8.17
CA GLY A 136 -8.91 13.21 8.87
C GLY A 136 -10.08 14.11 8.49
N GLY A 137 -10.97 13.65 7.61
CA GLY A 137 -12.23 14.31 7.27
C GLY A 137 -13.43 13.44 7.70
N ASP A 138 -13.58 12.29 7.05
CA ASP A 138 -14.66 11.33 7.31
C ASP A 138 -14.34 10.40 8.49
N ILE A 139 -13.06 10.08 8.68
CA ILE A 139 -12.56 9.14 9.69
C ILE A 139 -11.37 9.76 10.41
N SER A 140 -11.33 9.61 11.73
CA SER A 140 -10.21 10.11 12.54
C SER A 140 -8.95 9.27 12.33
N ALA A 141 -7.79 9.93 12.28
CA ALA A 141 -6.51 9.23 12.25
C ALA A 141 -5.47 9.87 13.16
N ALA A 142 -4.67 9.03 13.78
CA ALA A 142 -3.57 9.40 14.65
C ALA A 142 -2.30 8.64 14.31
N ALA A 143 -1.13 9.20 14.66
CA ALA A 143 0.10 8.42 14.69
C ALA A 143 -0.05 7.30 15.73
N GLY A 144 0.32 6.08 15.37
CA GLY A 144 0.17 4.94 16.26
C GLY A 144 1.25 4.82 17.34
N PRO A 145 0.93 4.19 18.49
CA PRO A 145 1.94 3.86 19.49
C PRO A 145 2.97 2.89 18.91
N VAL A 146 4.20 2.90 19.40
CA VAL A 146 5.28 2.02 18.95
C VAL A 146 5.87 1.22 20.12
N GLY A 147 6.31 -0.01 19.86
CA GLY A 147 7.01 -0.86 20.82
C GLY A 147 6.56 -2.32 20.79
N ARG A 148 7.47 -3.24 21.15
CA ARG A 148 7.24 -4.71 21.11
C ARG A 148 6.51 -5.28 22.34
N SER A 149 6.47 -4.55 23.46
CA SER A 149 5.83 -4.99 24.70
C SER A 149 5.02 -3.85 25.31
N SER A 150 3.74 -4.08 25.61
CA SER A 150 2.88 -3.13 26.34
C SER A 150 3.22 -3.02 27.83
N SER A 151 4.45 -3.38 28.24
CA SER A 151 4.88 -3.50 29.63
C SER A 151 5.03 -2.16 30.39
N ALA A 152 4.68 -1.04 29.77
CA ALA A 152 4.68 0.27 30.41
C ALA A 152 3.26 0.86 30.47
N SER A 153 2.40 0.22 31.28
CA SER A 153 1.32 0.83 32.09
C SER A 153 0.57 2.04 31.54
N THR A 154 0.34 2.09 30.24
CA THR A 154 -0.51 3.08 29.62
C THR A 154 -1.49 2.25 28.84
N ASP A 155 -2.71 2.13 29.35
CA ASP A 155 -3.87 1.91 28.49
C ASP A 155 -3.81 3.03 27.45
N TYR A 156 -3.09 2.83 26.35
CA TYR A 156 -3.31 3.60 25.15
C TYR A 156 -4.78 3.35 24.89
N LYS A 157 -5.63 4.34 25.15
CA LYS A 157 -7.09 4.19 25.07
C LYS A 157 -7.59 3.86 23.66
N LEU A 158 -6.66 3.58 22.73
CA LEU A 158 -6.81 3.28 21.33
C LEU A 158 -8.02 3.99 20.72
N GLU A 159 -8.15 5.29 21.00
CA GLU A 159 -9.35 6.09 20.73
C GLU A 159 -9.51 6.46 19.25
N ALA A 160 -8.41 6.51 18.48
CA ALA A 160 -8.47 6.79 17.06
C ALA A 160 -9.00 5.58 16.28
N GLU A 161 -9.88 5.84 15.32
CA GLU A 161 -10.42 4.81 14.42
C GLU A 161 -9.34 4.20 13.53
N VAL A 162 -8.31 5.00 13.20
CA VAL A 162 -7.19 4.63 12.35
C VAL A 162 -5.86 5.06 12.96
N TYR A 163 -4.91 4.14 13.02
CA TYR A 163 -3.52 4.41 13.37
C TYR A 163 -2.62 4.36 12.15
N SER A 164 -1.78 5.37 11.99
CA SER A 164 -0.85 5.48 10.88
C SER A 164 0.58 5.23 11.29
N TYR A 165 1.28 4.45 10.49
CA TYR A 165 2.69 4.13 10.64
C TYR A 165 3.40 4.34 9.32
N SER A 166 4.40 5.21 9.31
CA SER A 166 5.15 5.55 8.11
C SER A 166 6.64 5.38 8.30
N ARG A 167 7.30 4.89 7.25
CA ARG A 167 8.75 4.76 7.20
C ARG A 167 9.27 5.30 5.87
N SER A 168 10.17 6.27 5.93
CA SER A 168 11.05 6.60 4.81
C SER A 168 12.41 5.91 5.02
N ARG A 169 13.18 5.70 3.95
CA ARG A 169 14.49 5.00 4.01
C ARG A 169 15.40 5.57 5.11
N GLY A 170 15.39 4.95 6.30
CA GLY A 170 16.22 5.33 7.46
C GLY A 170 15.61 6.33 8.45
N LEU A 171 14.37 6.80 8.27
CA LEU A 171 13.73 7.76 9.20
C LEU A 171 12.23 7.49 9.39
N PHE A 172 11.78 7.48 10.65
CA PHE A 172 10.37 7.67 10.99
C PHE A 172 10.03 9.15 10.78
N ALA A 173 9.69 9.51 9.55
CA ALA A 173 9.13 10.82 9.28
C ALA A 173 7.62 10.73 9.54
N GLY A 174 7.13 11.49 10.51
CA GLY A 174 5.70 11.72 10.69
C GLY A 174 5.16 12.44 9.46
N ILE A 175 4.64 11.67 8.50
CA ILE A 175 3.97 12.24 7.33
C ILE A 175 2.51 12.48 7.68
N THR A 176 2.03 13.69 7.43
CA THR A 176 0.61 13.99 7.60
C THR A 176 -0.18 13.16 6.60
N ILE A 177 -1.08 12.30 7.08
CA ILE A 177 -2.01 11.56 6.22
C ILE A 177 -3.41 12.18 6.19
N ASN A 178 -3.71 13.08 7.11
CA ASN A 178 -4.97 13.84 7.10
C ASN A 178 -5.13 14.60 5.78
N GLY A 179 -6.37 14.68 5.29
CA GLY A 179 -6.69 15.24 3.98
C GLY A 179 -6.31 14.33 2.81
N SER A 180 -6.20 13.01 3.04
CA SER A 180 -5.95 12.03 1.98
C SER A 180 -7.17 11.16 1.75
N ASN A 181 -7.57 11.04 0.50
CA ASN A 181 -8.60 10.16 0.00
C ASN A 181 -8.04 8.75 -0.20
N LEU A 182 -8.65 7.75 0.43
CA LEU A 182 -8.37 6.34 0.18
C LEU A 182 -9.50 5.74 -0.65
N ALA A 183 -9.18 5.22 -1.83
CA ALA A 183 -10.14 4.71 -2.79
C ALA A 183 -9.89 3.26 -3.21
N ILE A 184 -10.95 2.51 -3.55
CA ILE A 184 -10.87 1.17 -4.14
C ILE A 184 -10.37 1.26 -5.59
N ASP A 185 -9.31 0.53 -5.91
CA ASP A 185 -8.73 0.44 -7.26
C ASP A 185 -9.44 -0.68 -8.05
N LYS A 186 -10.64 -0.37 -8.55
CA LYS A 186 -11.48 -1.30 -9.32
C LYS A 186 -10.76 -1.88 -10.54
N SER A 187 -9.92 -1.08 -11.20
CA SER A 187 -9.12 -1.53 -12.34
C SER A 187 -8.06 -2.56 -11.94
N ALA A 188 -7.36 -2.36 -10.82
CA ALA A 188 -6.43 -3.37 -10.30
C ALA A 188 -7.13 -4.64 -9.83
N ILE A 189 -8.33 -4.53 -9.24
CA ILE A 189 -9.16 -5.69 -8.90
C ILE A 189 -9.50 -6.49 -10.16
N ALA A 190 -10.02 -5.82 -11.19
CA ALA A 190 -10.35 -6.45 -12.47
C ALA A 190 -9.13 -7.15 -13.10
N ASN A 191 -7.98 -6.47 -13.11
CA ASN A 191 -6.74 -7.03 -13.65
C ASN A 191 -6.23 -8.26 -12.90
N PHE A 192 -6.42 -8.31 -11.57
CA PHE A 192 -5.84 -9.36 -10.72
C PHE A 192 -6.79 -10.54 -10.46
N TYR A 193 -8.07 -10.25 -10.25
CA TYR A 193 -9.11 -11.25 -9.92
C TYR A 193 -10.08 -11.51 -11.09
N GLY A 194 -10.15 -10.63 -12.08
CA GLY A 194 -11.06 -10.69 -13.22
C GLY A 194 -12.21 -9.68 -13.13
N ASP A 195 -12.75 -9.27 -14.28
CA ASP A 195 -13.68 -8.13 -14.45
C ASP A 195 -14.98 -8.18 -13.63
N LYS A 196 -15.38 -9.36 -13.17
CA LYS A 196 -16.62 -9.56 -12.40
C LYS A 196 -16.42 -9.46 -10.89
N SER A 197 -15.18 -9.32 -10.43
CA SER A 197 -14.86 -9.36 -9.00
C SER A 197 -15.17 -8.02 -8.33
N THR A 198 -15.86 -8.09 -7.19
CA THR A 198 -16.16 -6.90 -6.36
C THR A 198 -15.28 -6.87 -5.12
N SER A 199 -15.06 -5.67 -4.56
CA SER A 199 -14.33 -5.53 -3.30
C SER A 199 -15.05 -6.22 -2.14
N GLN A 200 -16.39 -6.25 -2.16
CA GLN A 200 -17.22 -6.91 -1.14
C GLN A 200 -17.00 -8.43 -1.13
N GLU A 201 -16.98 -9.06 -2.31
CA GLU A 201 -16.70 -10.50 -2.43
C GLU A 201 -15.27 -10.84 -1.98
N ILE A 202 -14.30 -10.01 -2.35
CA ILE A 202 -12.89 -10.23 -1.99
C ILE A 202 -12.69 -10.06 -0.48
N PHE A 203 -13.27 -9.02 0.13
CA PHE A 203 -13.23 -8.84 1.59
C PHE A 203 -13.95 -9.96 2.35
N ALA A 204 -14.91 -10.66 1.74
CA ALA A 204 -15.60 -11.81 2.33
C ALA A 204 -14.86 -13.15 2.10
N SER A 205 -13.83 -13.18 1.26
CA SER A 205 -13.03 -14.36 0.95
C SER A 205 -11.71 -14.36 1.69
N SER A 206 -11.18 -15.55 2.00
CA SER A 206 -9.78 -15.75 2.42
C SER A 206 -9.14 -16.92 1.68
N LYS A 207 -9.69 -17.31 0.54
CA LYS A 207 -9.42 -18.60 -0.13
C LYS A 207 -8.36 -18.52 -1.21
N SER A 208 -7.90 -17.33 -1.60
CA SER A 208 -6.89 -17.21 -2.64
C SER A 208 -5.56 -17.84 -2.19
N ASP A 209 -5.03 -18.69 -3.06
CA ASP A 209 -3.79 -19.47 -2.93
C ASP A 209 -2.64 -18.89 -3.75
N LYS A 210 -2.84 -17.72 -4.39
CA LYS A 210 -1.79 -17.02 -5.13
C LYS A 210 -0.62 -16.73 -4.20
N GLU A 211 0.60 -17.09 -4.63
CA GLU A 211 1.83 -16.99 -3.84
C GLU A 211 1.96 -15.65 -3.09
N GLY A 212 1.80 -14.52 -3.79
CA GLY A 212 1.92 -13.20 -3.17
C GLY A 212 0.92 -12.97 -2.02
N ILE A 213 -0.30 -13.49 -2.15
CA ILE A 213 -1.33 -13.38 -1.10
C ILE A 213 -0.96 -14.23 0.11
N THR A 214 -0.46 -15.43 -0.11
CA THR A 214 0.03 -16.31 0.95
C THR A 214 1.17 -15.63 1.72
N VAL A 215 2.17 -15.12 1.02
CA VAL A 215 3.31 -14.41 1.62
C VAL A 215 2.88 -13.15 2.38
N LEU A 216 1.87 -12.43 1.87
CA LEU A 216 1.30 -11.28 2.56
C LEU A 216 0.60 -11.67 3.86
N LYS A 217 -0.22 -12.72 3.84
CA LYS A 217 -0.92 -13.23 5.04
C LYS A 217 0.04 -13.80 6.07
N GLU A 218 1.11 -14.47 5.65
CA GLU A 218 2.20 -14.91 6.53
C GLU A 218 2.90 -13.73 7.20
N ALA A 219 3.19 -12.66 6.44
CA ALA A 219 3.79 -11.45 7.00
C ALA A 219 2.89 -10.77 8.04
N LEU A 220 1.56 -10.82 7.87
CA LEU A 220 0.60 -10.33 8.87
C LEU A 220 0.56 -11.19 10.12
N GLY A 221 0.70 -12.51 9.99
CA GLY A 221 0.71 -13.43 11.13
C GLY A 221 1.99 -13.38 11.98
N ALA A 222 3.00 -12.65 11.52
CA ALA A 222 4.26 -12.46 12.26
C ALA A 222 4.26 -11.20 13.16
N PHE A 223 3.19 -10.40 13.12
CA PHE A 223 2.94 -9.28 14.04
C PHE A 223 2.16 -9.73 15.25
#